data_AF-A0A0D2VVW9-F1
#
_entry.id   AF-A0A0D2VVW9-F1
#
_cell.length_a   1.000
_cell.length_b   1.000
_cell.length_c   1.000
_cell.angle_alpha   90.00
_cell.angle_beta   90.00
_cell.angle_gamma   90.00
#
_symmetry.space_group_name_H-M   'P 1'
#
loop_
_entity.id
_entity.type
_entity.pdbx_description
1 polymer ?
#
loop_
_entity_poly.entity_id
_entity_poly.type
_entity_poly.pdbx_seq_one_letter_code
_entity_poly.pdbx_strand_id
1 'polypeptide(L)'
;MARRYCYNDVLPLTAMVAIECTNVGLNVLFKKATSKGMSYFIFITYTYAIGALLLLPLSFLFPSGQVLPSLKFHLGFRIFLLGLIGFFAQVCAYKGIDYSNPTLASTIRNLSPAFTFILAVLFRLERVALRSSTSQAKIMGTIASISGALLVVLYKGPQVFSSPSPSSTLLQPSYSNWVIGGILLAVAYLLFSIRYIIQ
;
A
#
# COMPACT_ATOMS: atom_id res chain seq x y z
N MET A 1 24.32 9.06 25.38
CA MET A 1 24.19 7.93 24.42
C MET A 1 22.76 7.37 24.35
N ALA A 2 22.12 7.00 25.47
CA ALA A 2 20.76 6.45 25.48
C ALA A 2 19.67 7.33 24.82
N ARG A 3 19.74 8.66 24.98
CA ARG A 3 18.77 9.60 24.38
C ARG A 3 18.82 9.65 22.85
N ARG A 4 20.00 9.45 22.25
CA ARG A 4 20.18 9.37 20.78
C ARG A 4 19.73 8.02 20.23
N TYR A 5 19.91 6.96 21.01
CA TYR A 5 19.47 5.60 20.66
C TYR A 5 17.93 5.51 20.65
N CYS A 6 17.30 5.99 21.72
CA CYS A 6 15.84 6.04 21.83
C CYS A 6 15.23 6.94 20.73
N TYR A 7 15.85 8.07 20.39
CA TYR A 7 15.40 8.91 19.28
C TYR A 7 15.48 8.18 17.92
N ASN A 8 16.58 7.45 17.67
CA ASN A 8 16.77 6.71 16.42
C ASN A 8 15.84 5.50 16.27
N ASP A 9 15.35 4.92 17.38
CA ASP A 9 14.40 3.80 17.35
C ASP A 9 12.93 4.27 17.36
N VAL A 10 12.62 5.35 18.10
CA VAL A 10 11.26 5.89 18.21
C VAL A 10 10.84 6.64 16.95
N LEU A 11 11.78 7.33 16.29
CA LEU A 11 11.49 8.09 15.06
C LEU A 11 10.98 7.21 13.90
N PRO A 12 11.62 6.08 13.53
CA PRO A 12 11.09 5.20 12.48
C PRO A 12 9.76 4.56 12.89
N LEU A 13 9.56 4.23 14.17
CA LEU A 13 8.29 3.70 14.66
C LEU A 13 7.16 4.73 14.52
N THR A 14 7.42 5.97 14.94
CA THR A 14 6.45 7.07 14.83
C THR A 14 6.13 7.37 13.36
N ALA A 15 7.14 7.37 12.49
CA ALA A 15 6.95 7.54 11.05
C ALA A 15 6.12 6.40 10.43
N MET A 16 6.38 5.15 10.83
CA MET A 16 5.61 3.99 10.38
C MET A 16 4.14 4.08 10.78
N VAL A 17 3.85 4.43 12.04
CA VAL A 17 2.48 4.62 12.53
C VAL A 17 1.79 5.76 11.77
N ALA A 18 2.47 6.90 11.57
CA ALA A 18 1.91 8.03 10.83
C ALA A 18 1.58 7.64 9.36
N ILE A 19 2.46 6.88 8.71
CA ILE A 19 2.24 6.37 7.35
C ILE A 19 1.01 5.45 7.32
N GLU A 20 0.90 4.50 8.24
CA GLU A 20 -0.26 3.58 8.29
C GLU A 20 -1.56 4.32 8.58
N CYS A 21 -1.58 5.25 9.53
CA CYS A 21 -2.74 6.09 9.81
C CYS A 21 -3.17 6.90 8.58
N THR A 22 -2.21 7.48 7.86
CA THR A 22 -2.50 8.25 6.64
C THR A 22 -3.08 7.34 5.54
N ASN A 23 -2.54 6.13 5.36
CA ASN A 23 -3.02 5.19 4.35
C ASN A 23 -4.44 4.69 4.67
N VAL A 24 -4.73 4.32 5.92
CA VAL A 24 -6.07 3.93 6.35
C VAL A 24 -7.05 5.10 6.17
N GLY A 25 -6.65 6.31 6.58
CA GLY A 25 -7.43 7.52 6.39
C GLY A 25 -7.78 7.81 4.92
N LEU A 26 -6.81 7.67 4.02
CA LEU A 26 -7.01 7.83 2.57
C LEU A 26 -7.99 6.78 2.01
N ASN A 27 -7.87 5.51 2.41
CA ASN A 27 -8.78 4.46 1.95
C ASN A 27 -10.23 4.71 2.40
N VAL A 28 -10.42 5.18 3.63
CA VAL A 28 -11.75 5.55 4.16
C VAL A 28 -12.30 6.78 3.44
N LEU A 29 -11.48 7.81 3.22
CA LEU A 29 -11.86 9.01 2.49
C LEU A 29 -12.26 8.68 1.05
N PHE A 30 -11.47 7.83 0.38
CA PHE A 30 -11.76 7.32 -0.96
C PHE A 30 -13.12 6.63 -0.98
N LYS A 31 -13.37 5.66 -0.10
CA LYS A 31 -14.65 4.93 -0.06
C LYS A 31 -15.83 5.88 0.18
N LYS A 32 -15.67 6.87 1.06
CA LYS A 32 -16.68 7.91 1.33
C LYS A 32 -16.92 8.84 0.13
N ALA A 33 -15.87 9.16 -0.63
CA ALA A 33 -15.98 9.99 -1.83
C ALA A 33 -16.67 9.24 -2.97
N THR A 34 -16.30 7.97 -3.21
CA THR A 34 -16.91 7.13 -4.24
C THR A 34 -18.35 6.76 -3.91
N SER A 35 -18.71 6.59 -2.63
CA SER A 35 -20.13 6.42 -2.25
C SER A 35 -21.01 7.63 -2.57
N LYS A 36 -20.42 8.82 -2.78
CA LYS A 36 -21.12 10.02 -3.27
C LYS A 36 -21.07 10.17 -4.80
N GLY A 37 -20.61 9.15 -5.53
CA GLY A 37 -20.53 9.15 -6.99
C GLY A 37 -19.21 9.64 -7.58
N MET A 38 -18.16 9.90 -6.79
CA MET A 38 -16.86 10.29 -7.33
C MET A 38 -16.14 9.12 -8.01
N SER A 39 -15.73 9.31 -9.27
CA SER A 39 -14.90 8.34 -10.00
C SER A 39 -13.50 8.22 -9.38
N TYR A 40 -12.96 7.00 -9.34
CA TYR A 40 -11.63 6.74 -8.80
C TYR A 40 -10.50 7.43 -9.59
N PHE A 41 -10.66 7.63 -10.90
CA PHE A 41 -9.68 8.39 -11.70
C PHE A 41 -9.57 9.83 -11.21
N ILE A 42 -10.70 10.46 -10.89
CA ILE A 42 -10.75 11.83 -10.39
C ILE A 42 -10.03 11.90 -9.03
N PHE A 43 -10.31 10.95 -8.14
CA PHE A 43 -9.67 10.87 -6.83
C PHE A 43 -8.14 10.69 -6.93
N ILE A 44 -7.67 9.81 -7.82
CA ILE A 44 -6.25 9.59 -8.08
C ILE A 44 -5.59 10.89 -8.57
N THR A 45 -6.19 11.57 -9.54
CA THR A 45 -5.68 12.84 -10.09
C THR A 45 -5.56 13.91 -9.00
N TYR A 46 -6.57 14.07 -8.15
CA TYR A 46 -6.50 15.01 -7.03
C TYR A 46 -5.38 14.67 -6.05
N THR A 47 -5.20 13.39 -5.73
CA THR A 47 -4.14 12.95 -4.80
C THR A 47 -2.75 13.28 -5.35
N TYR A 48 -2.51 13.01 -6.64
CA TYR A 48 -1.25 13.36 -7.29
C TYR A 48 -1.04 14.87 -7.44
N ALA A 49 -2.10 15.63 -7.76
CA ALA A 49 -2.02 17.08 -7.88
C ALA A 49 -1.68 17.74 -6.53
N ILE A 50 -2.36 17.33 -5.45
CA ILE A 50 -2.09 17.81 -4.10
C ILE A 50 -0.69 17.39 -3.66
N GLY A 51 -0.29 16.14 -3.93
CA GLY A 51 1.05 15.65 -3.63
C GLY A 51 2.14 16.46 -4.34
N ALA A 52 1.95 16.77 -5.62
CA ALA A 52 2.86 17.62 -6.39
C ALA A 52 2.89 19.05 -5.82
N LEU A 53 1.73 19.64 -5.52
CA LEU A 53 1.62 20.99 -4.97
C LEU A 53 2.28 21.12 -3.60
N LEU A 54 2.23 20.07 -2.76
CA LEU A 54 2.90 20.05 -1.46
C LEU A 54 4.41 19.79 -1.57
N LEU A 55 4.83 18.86 -2.43
CA LEU A 55 6.24 18.50 -2.58
C LEU A 55 7.05 19.56 -3.32
N LEU A 56 6.44 20.27 -4.28
CA LEU A 56 7.09 21.30 -5.07
C LEU A 56 7.67 22.44 -4.22
N PRO A 57 6.92 23.13 -3.32
CA PRO A 57 7.47 24.17 -2.46
C PRO A 57 8.45 23.60 -1.43
N LEU A 58 8.24 22.39 -0.92
CA LEU A 58 9.20 21.73 -0.01
C LEU A 58 10.55 21.54 -0.68
N SER A 59 10.58 21.18 -1.97
CA SER A 59 11.82 21.02 -2.72
C SER A 59 12.59 22.33 -2.89
N PHE A 60 11.91 23.49 -2.89
CA PHE A 60 12.55 24.80 -2.95
C PHE A 60 13.00 25.31 -1.58
N LEU A 61 12.26 24.98 -0.51
CA LEU A 61 12.58 25.39 0.86
C LEU A 61 13.73 24.58 1.48
N PHE A 62 13.91 23.33 1.04
CA PHE A 62 15.03 22.47 1.43
C PHE A 62 15.96 22.25 0.23
N PRO A 63 16.72 23.26 -0.20
CA PRO A 63 17.68 23.08 -1.28
C PRO A 63 18.70 22.02 -0.85
N SER A 64 18.67 20.88 -1.52
CA SER A 64 19.70 19.86 -1.36
C SER A 64 21.01 20.48 -1.85
N GLY A 65 22.05 20.52 -1.00
CA GLY A 65 23.39 20.99 -1.39
C GLY A 65 24.06 20.12 -2.47
N GLN A 66 23.35 19.10 -2.98
CA GLN A 66 23.76 18.27 -4.10
C GLN A 66 23.22 18.84 -5.41
N VAL A 67 24.14 19.12 -6.34
CA VAL A 67 23.81 19.44 -7.73
C VAL A 67 22.95 18.30 -8.28
N LEU A 68 21.73 18.63 -8.73
CA LEU A 68 20.80 17.65 -9.30
C LEU A 68 21.52 16.91 -10.43
N PRO A 69 21.60 15.57 -10.40
CA PRO A 69 22.24 14.81 -11.46
C PRO A 69 21.55 15.14 -12.78
N SER A 70 22.33 15.47 -13.80
CA SER A 70 21.83 15.75 -15.16
C SER A 70 20.82 14.67 -15.56
N LEU A 71 19.62 15.11 -15.96
CA LEU A 71 18.53 14.22 -16.39
C LEU A 71 18.90 13.54 -17.71
N LYS A 72 19.66 12.45 -17.61
CA LYS A 72 19.94 11.58 -18.75
C LYS A 72 18.63 10.90 -19.19
N PHE A 73 18.45 10.74 -20.50
CA PHE A 73 17.26 10.08 -21.08
C PHE A 73 16.95 8.72 -20.42
N HIS A 74 17.98 7.92 -20.12
CA HIS A 74 17.86 6.65 -19.42
C HIS A 74 17.23 6.79 -18.01
N LEU A 75 17.61 7.81 -17.26
CA LEU A 75 17.05 8.07 -15.92
C LEU A 75 15.60 8.53 -16.02
N GLY A 76 15.28 9.40 -17.00
CA GLY A 76 13.91 9.82 -17.28
C GLY A 76 13.01 8.64 -17.64
N PHE A 77 13.49 7.72 -18.48
CA PHE A 77 12.75 6.50 -18.84
C PHE A 77 12.52 5.58 -17.64
N ARG A 78 13.51 5.39 -16.75
CA ARG A 78 13.36 4.61 -15.52
C ARG A 78 12.30 5.23 -14.59
N ILE A 79 12.34 6.54 -14.38
CA ILE A 79 11.36 7.26 -13.56
C ILE A 79 9.95 7.14 -14.17
N PHE A 80 9.84 7.25 -15.49
CA PHE A 80 8.58 7.06 -16.21
C PHE A 80 7.99 5.66 -16.00
N LEU A 81 8.79 4.60 -16.13
CA LEU A 81 8.35 3.23 -15.86
C LEU A 81 7.92 3.03 -14.40
N LEU A 82 8.66 3.58 -13.44
CA LEU A 82 8.27 3.55 -12.02
C LEU A 82 6.92 4.24 -11.78
N GLY A 83 6.71 5.40 -12.41
CA GLY A 83 5.45 6.14 -12.35
C GLY A 83 4.29 5.35 -12.96
N LEU A 84 4.52 4.72 -14.11
CA LEU A 84 3.53 3.89 -14.80
C LEU A 84 3.11 2.69 -13.96
N ILE A 85 4.07 1.94 -13.40
CA ILE A 85 3.79 0.81 -12.50
C ILE A 85 3.01 1.29 -11.27
N GLY A 86 3.42 2.41 -10.68
CA GLY A 86 2.75 3.02 -9.54
C GLY A 86 1.30 3.42 -9.84
N PHE A 87 1.05 3.99 -11.02
CA PHE A 87 -0.29 4.36 -11.45
C PHE A 87 -1.20 3.14 -11.63
N PHE A 88 -0.72 2.09 -12.31
CA PHE A 88 -1.47 0.84 -12.46
C PHE A 88 -1.79 0.19 -11.10
N ALA A 89 -0.80 0.15 -10.20
CA ALA A 89 -1.01 -0.35 -8.83
C ALA A 89 -2.12 0.43 -8.11
N GLN A 90 -2.12 1.77 -8.23
CA GLN A 90 -3.11 2.63 -7.60
C GLN A 90 -4.52 2.42 -8.17
N VAL A 91 -4.65 2.27 -9.49
CA VAL A 91 -5.93 1.96 -10.15
C VAL A 91 -6.47 0.62 -9.67
N CYS A 92 -5.65 -0.42 -9.62
CA CYS A 92 -6.04 -1.74 -9.10
C CYS A 92 -6.45 -1.65 -7.62
N ALA A 93 -5.72 -0.89 -6.79
CA ALA A 93 -6.01 -0.74 -5.37
C ALA A 93 -7.38 -0.08 -5.13
N TYR A 94 -7.63 1.07 -5.77
CA TYR A 94 -8.89 1.78 -5.59
C TYR A 94 -10.09 1.05 -6.19
N LYS A 95 -9.92 0.40 -7.35
CA LYS A 95 -10.95 -0.47 -7.91
C LYS A 95 -11.24 -1.68 -7.00
N GLY A 96 -10.21 -2.23 -6.37
CA GLY A 96 -10.35 -3.31 -5.39
C GLY A 96 -11.10 -2.87 -4.12
N ILE A 97 -10.82 -1.66 -3.60
CA ILE A 97 -11.56 -1.05 -2.47
C ILE A 97 -13.04 -0.80 -2.83
N ASP A 98 -13.30 -0.42 -4.08
CA ASP A 98 -14.67 -0.18 -4.55
C ASP A 98 -15.51 -1.47 -4.49
N TYR A 99 -14.96 -2.59 -4.99
CA TYR A 99 -15.60 -3.90 -4.92
C TYR A 99 -15.63 -4.56 -3.53
N SER A 100 -14.78 -4.10 -2.62
CA SER A 100 -14.66 -4.62 -1.25
C SER A 100 -14.88 -3.51 -0.21
N ASN A 101 -13.91 -3.28 0.68
CA ASN A 101 -13.92 -2.19 1.64
C ASN A 101 -12.49 -1.76 2.04
N PRO A 102 -12.36 -0.59 2.72
CA PRO A 102 -11.07 -0.10 3.20
C PRO A 102 -10.34 -1.06 4.15
N THR A 103 -11.07 -1.78 5.01
CA THR A 103 -10.49 -2.68 6.02
C THR A 103 -9.79 -3.87 5.37
N LEU A 104 -10.39 -4.47 4.34
CA LEU A 104 -9.81 -5.55 3.57
C LEU A 104 -8.56 -5.06 2.83
N ALA A 105 -8.59 -3.86 2.25
CA ALA A 105 -7.40 -3.26 1.63
C ALA A 105 -6.26 -3.06 2.64
N SER A 106 -6.55 -2.51 3.82
CA SER A 106 -5.56 -2.35 4.89
C SER A 106 -4.99 -3.69 5.36
N THR A 107 -5.79 -4.76 5.36
CA THR A 107 -5.29 -6.08 5.75
C THR A 107 -4.42 -6.71 4.66
N ILE A 108 -4.88 -6.69 3.40
CA ILE A 108 -4.11 -7.24 2.26
C ILE A 108 -2.79 -6.47 2.10
N ARG A 109 -2.72 -5.20 2.47
CA ARG A 109 -1.46 -4.43 2.48
C ARG A 109 -0.33 -5.10 3.27
N ASN A 110 -0.65 -5.88 4.31
CA ASN A 110 0.35 -6.63 5.07
C ASN A 110 1.09 -7.68 4.23
N LEU A 111 0.58 -8.04 3.05
CA LEU A 111 1.28 -8.87 2.06
C LEU A 111 2.46 -8.16 1.40
N SER A 112 2.54 -6.83 1.45
CA SER A 112 3.62 -6.08 0.79
C SER A 112 5.01 -6.56 1.21
N PRO A 113 5.39 -6.65 2.50
CA PRO A 113 6.70 -7.20 2.89
C PRO A 113 6.90 -8.66 2.44
N ALA A 114 5.85 -9.48 2.41
CA ALA A 114 5.91 -10.87 1.94
C ALA A 114 6.21 -10.93 0.43
N PHE A 115 5.49 -10.16 -0.39
CA PHE A 115 5.75 -10.06 -1.83
C PHE A 115 7.13 -9.47 -2.13
N THR A 116 7.54 -8.42 -1.41
CA THR A 116 8.88 -7.84 -1.56
C THR A 116 9.97 -8.87 -1.24
N PHE A 117 9.83 -9.66 -0.17
CA PHE A 117 10.78 -10.72 0.14
C PHE A 117 10.82 -11.81 -0.94
N ILE A 118 9.66 -12.30 -1.39
CA ILE A 118 9.57 -13.31 -2.45
C ILE A 118 10.24 -12.82 -3.74
N LEU A 119 9.95 -11.58 -4.16
CA LEU A 119 10.55 -10.97 -5.34
C LEU A 119 12.06 -10.75 -5.16
N ALA A 120 12.52 -10.34 -3.98
CA ALA A 120 13.94 -10.18 -3.70
C ALA A 120 14.71 -11.51 -3.81
N VAL A 121 14.11 -12.62 -3.36
CA VAL A 121 14.67 -13.97 -3.55
C VAL A 121 14.65 -14.37 -5.04
N LEU A 122 13.55 -14.12 -5.74
CA LEU A 122 13.39 -14.45 -7.17
C LEU A 122 14.42 -13.72 -8.05
N PHE A 123 14.65 -12.42 -7.80
CA PHE A 123 15.65 -11.62 -8.50
C PHE A 123 17.08 -11.83 -7.98
N ARG A 124 17.30 -12.78 -7.05
CA ARG A 124 18.59 -13.07 -6.42
C ARG A 124 19.22 -11.85 -5.72
N LEU A 125 18.40 -10.88 -5.30
CA LEU A 125 18.82 -9.74 -4.47
C LEU A 125 19.05 -10.17 -3.03
N GLU A 126 18.39 -11.24 -2.58
CA GLU A 126 18.53 -11.81 -1.24
C GLU A 126 18.98 -13.28 -1.33
N ARG A 127 20.04 -13.64 -0.59
CA ARG A 127 20.50 -15.03 -0.50
C ARG A 127 19.88 -15.71 0.71
N VAL A 128 19.00 -16.68 0.48
CA VAL A 128 18.33 -17.41 1.56
C VAL A 128 19.27 -18.49 2.12
N ALA A 129 19.76 -18.28 3.35
CA ALA A 129 20.50 -19.29 4.09
C ALA A 129 19.56 -19.96 5.09
N LEU A 130 19.05 -21.15 4.79
CA LEU A 130 18.00 -21.82 5.59
C LEU A 130 18.40 -22.11 7.06
N ARG A 131 19.70 -22.11 7.37
CA ARG A 131 20.24 -22.26 8.72
C ARG A 131 20.42 -20.93 9.48
N SER A 132 20.28 -19.79 8.80
CA SER A 132 20.38 -18.47 9.42
C SER A 132 19.07 -18.11 10.12
N SER A 133 19.16 -17.71 11.39
CA SER A 133 18.01 -17.22 12.16
C SER A 133 17.30 -16.05 11.45
N THR A 134 18.04 -15.20 10.74
CA THR A 134 17.47 -14.06 10.00
C THR A 134 16.64 -14.53 8.81
N SER A 135 17.14 -15.50 8.03
CA SER A 135 16.39 -16.05 6.90
C SER A 135 15.15 -16.82 7.37
N GLN A 136 15.25 -17.55 8.48
CA GLN A 136 14.10 -18.23 9.09
C GLN A 136 13.04 -17.22 9.56
N ALA A 137 13.43 -16.13 10.23
CA ALA A 137 12.51 -15.08 10.65
C ALA A 137 11.79 -14.43 9.44
N LYS A 138 12.52 -14.15 8.35
CA LYS A 138 11.93 -13.62 7.10
C LYS A 138 10.91 -14.59 6.50
N ILE A 139 11.21 -15.89 6.46
CA ILE A 139 10.30 -16.93 5.95
C ILE A 139 9.06 -17.05 6.84
N MET A 140 9.23 -17.15 8.16
CA MET A 140 8.10 -17.23 9.09
C MET A 140 7.21 -15.99 9.01
N GLY A 141 7.79 -14.79 8.93
CA GLY A 141 7.04 -13.54 8.75
C GLY A 141 6.27 -13.51 7.43
N THR A 142 6.85 -14.06 6.36
CA THR A 142 6.19 -14.18 5.05
C THR A 142 4.98 -15.12 5.12
N ILE A 143 5.14 -16.28 5.74
CA ILE A 143 4.05 -17.25 5.92
C ILE A 143 2.94 -16.63 6.77
N ALA A 144 3.28 -16.03 7.92
CA ALA A 144 2.32 -15.40 8.82
C ALA A 144 1.53 -14.26 8.12
N SER A 145 2.20 -13.45 7.31
CA SER A 145 1.58 -12.38 6.52
C SER A 145 0.58 -12.93 5.50
N ILE A 146 0.98 -13.95 4.72
CA ILE A 146 0.11 -14.58 3.71
C ILE A 146 -1.09 -15.24 4.38
N SER A 147 -0.87 -16.00 5.46
CA SER A 147 -1.94 -16.61 6.23
C SER A 147 -2.90 -15.58 6.80
N GLY A 148 -2.40 -14.48 7.38
CA GLY A 148 -3.25 -13.41 7.91
C GLY A 148 -4.13 -12.76 6.85
N ALA A 149 -3.59 -12.49 5.66
CA ALA A 149 -4.35 -11.93 4.56
C ALA A 149 -5.40 -12.92 4.01
N LEU A 150 -5.02 -14.19 3.81
CA LEU A 150 -5.95 -15.24 3.38
C LEU A 150 -7.08 -15.46 4.38
N LEU A 151 -6.76 -15.45 5.68
CA LEU A 151 -7.76 -15.51 6.74
C LEU A 151 -8.77 -14.38 6.58
N VAL A 152 -8.36 -13.12 6.41
CA VAL A 152 -9.33 -12.01 6.28
C VAL A 152 -10.13 -12.04 4.97
N VAL A 153 -9.54 -12.52 3.88
CA VAL A 153 -10.26 -12.67 2.60
C VAL A 153 -11.34 -13.75 2.69
N LEU A 154 -11.04 -14.86 3.35
CA LEU A 154 -11.91 -16.04 3.45
C LEU A 154 -12.84 -16.01 4.68
N TYR A 155 -12.45 -15.31 5.74
CA TYR A 155 -13.19 -15.24 7.00
C TYR A 155 -14.38 -14.29 6.88
N LYS A 156 -15.58 -14.85 7.04
CA LYS A 156 -16.81 -14.09 7.22
C LYS A 156 -17.06 -13.91 8.72
N GLY A 157 -16.72 -12.73 9.25
CA GLY A 157 -17.11 -12.34 10.59
C GLY A 157 -18.60 -11.97 10.67
N PRO A 158 -19.27 -12.22 11.80
CA PRO A 158 -20.63 -11.73 12.05
C PRO A 158 -20.67 -10.20 12.09
N GLN A 159 -21.79 -9.59 11.67
CA GLN A 159 -21.97 -8.14 11.69
C GLN A 159 -22.03 -7.63 13.13
N VAL A 160 -21.07 -6.81 13.53
CA VAL A 160 -20.96 -6.32 14.91
C VAL A 160 -21.86 -5.10 15.17
N PHE A 161 -22.39 -4.45 14.13
CA PHE A 161 -23.30 -3.31 14.24
C PHE A 161 -24.64 -3.60 13.55
N SER A 162 -25.60 -4.16 14.28
CA SER A 162 -27.02 -4.15 13.89
C SER A 162 -27.66 -2.89 14.45
N SER A 163 -27.74 -1.83 13.65
CA SER A 163 -28.54 -0.65 14.01
C SER A 163 -30.01 -0.89 13.60
N PRO A 164 -31.01 -0.67 14.47
CA PRO A 164 -32.41 -0.88 14.13
C PRO A 164 -32.95 0.37 13.42
N SER A 165 -32.88 0.42 12.10
CA SER A 165 -33.63 1.41 11.31
C SER A 165 -33.93 0.89 9.90
N PRO A 166 -35.12 1.19 9.36
CA PRO A 166 -35.67 0.50 8.20
C PRO A 166 -34.99 0.98 6.91
N SER A 167 -34.84 0.05 5.96
CA SER A 167 -34.53 0.34 4.54
C SER A 167 -33.26 1.15 4.26
N SER A 168 -32.10 0.54 4.44
CA SER A 168 -31.02 0.76 3.47
C SER A 168 -30.19 -0.50 3.31
N THR A 169 -30.44 -1.22 2.22
CA THR A 169 -29.57 -2.20 1.56
C THR A 169 -28.27 -1.54 1.08
N LEU A 170 -27.57 -0.82 1.96
CA LEU A 170 -26.35 -0.10 1.65
C LEU A 170 -25.19 -1.10 1.57
N LEU A 171 -25.05 -1.66 0.37
CA LEU A 171 -23.82 -2.14 -0.23
C LEU A 171 -23.18 -3.34 0.46
N GLN A 172 -23.90 -4.46 0.53
CA GLN A 172 -23.22 -5.75 0.64
C GLN A 172 -22.73 -6.11 -0.77
N PRO A 173 -21.41 -6.10 -1.05
CA PRO A 173 -20.92 -6.54 -2.35
C PRO A 173 -21.34 -7.99 -2.55
N SER A 174 -21.88 -8.31 -3.72
CA SER A 174 -22.11 -9.70 -4.13
C SER A 174 -20.84 -10.52 -3.90
N TYR A 175 -20.97 -11.79 -3.51
CA TYR A 175 -19.86 -12.67 -3.17
C TYR A 175 -18.72 -12.63 -4.21
N SER A 176 -19.10 -12.61 -5.50
CA SER A 176 -18.16 -12.49 -6.61
C SER A 176 -17.36 -11.18 -6.57
N ASN A 177 -18.02 -10.06 -6.29
CA ASN A 177 -17.39 -8.74 -6.22
C ASN A 177 -16.38 -8.66 -5.07
N TRP A 178 -16.70 -9.23 -3.90
CA TRP A 178 -15.77 -9.23 -2.76
C TRP A 178 -14.45 -9.95 -3.08
N VAL A 179 -14.53 -11.15 -3.67
CA VAL A 179 -13.35 -11.94 -4.06
C VAL A 179 -12.56 -11.22 -5.15
N ILE A 180 -13.24 -10.65 -6.16
CA ILE A 180 -12.61 -9.83 -7.21
C ILE A 180 -11.87 -8.64 -6.57
N GLY A 181 -12.48 -7.97 -5.58
CA GLY A 181 -11.85 -6.90 -4.83
C GLY A 181 -10.56 -7.33 -4.12
N GLY A 182 -10.59 -8.49 -3.46
CA GLY A 182 -9.41 -9.08 -2.83
C GLY A 182 -8.29 -9.43 -3.81
N ILE A 183 -8.62 -10.04 -4.95
CA ILE A 183 -7.64 -10.35 -6.00
C ILE A 183 -7.03 -9.07 -6.58
N LEU A 184 -7.85 -8.07 -6.89
CA LEU A 184 -7.37 -6.77 -7.39
C LEU A 184 -6.43 -6.08 -6.40
N LEU A 185 -6.73 -6.17 -5.10
CA LEU A 185 -5.86 -5.64 -4.05
C LEU A 185 -4.55 -6.42 -3.93
N ALA A 186 -4.59 -7.75 -4.00
CA ALA A 186 -3.39 -8.58 -4.01
C ALA A 186 -2.48 -8.22 -5.20
N VAL A 187 -3.05 -8.05 -6.40
CA VAL A 187 -2.33 -7.59 -7.60
C VAL A 187 -1.74 -6.19 -7.37
N ALA A 188 -2.50 -5.27 -6.79
CA ALA A 188 -2.02 -3.92 -6.50
C ALA A 188 -0.79 -3.93 -5.58
N TYR A 189 -0.83 -4.69 -4.48
CA TYR A 189 0.31 -4.77 -3.54
C TYR A 189 1.51 -5.54 -4.09
N LEU A 190 1.29 -6.48 -5.02
CA LEU A 190 2.37 -7.08 -5.81
C LEU A 190 3.04 -6.03 -6.70
N LEU A 191 2.27 -5.20 -7.41
CA LEU A 191 2.80 -4.11 -8.24
C LEU A 191 3.55 -3.04 -7.41
N PHE A 192 3.02 -2.67 -6.23
CA PHE A 192 3.73 -1.80 -5.30
C PHE A 192 5.06 -2.44 -4.85
N SER A 193 5.08 -3.74 -4.59
CA SER A 193 6.31 -4.47 -4.21
C SER A 193 7.33 -4.51 -5.35
N ILE A 194 6.90 -4.69 -6.59
CA ILE A 194 7.76 -4.58 -7.79
C ILE A 194 8.35 -3.17 -7.86
N ARG A 195 7.51 -2.13 -7.70
CA ARG A 195 7.98 -0.73 -7.70
C ARG A 195 9.03 -0.49 -6.62
N TYR A 196 8.85 -1.01 -5.40
CA TYR A 196 9.82 -0.86 -4.32
C TYR A 196 11.17 -1.53 -4.60
N ILE A 197 11.21 -2.62 -5.37
CA ILE A 197 12.46 -3.29 -5.74
C ILE A 197 13.20 -2.56 -6.86
N ILE A 198 12.47 -1.95 -7.80
CA ILE A 198 13.08 -1.24 -8.94
C ILE A 198 13.53 0.17 -8.53
N GLN A 199 12.93 0.76 -7.50
CA GLN A 199 13.26 2.11 -7.01
C GLN A 199 14.60 2.14 -6.28
#